data_AF-A0A6L3SN86-F1
#
_entry.id   AF-A0A6L3SN86-F1
#
_cell.length_a   1.000
_cell.length_b   1.000
_cell.length_c   1.000
_cell.angle_alpha   90.00
_cell.angle_beta   90.00
_cell.angle_gamma   90.00
#
_symmetry.space_group_name_H-M   'P 1'
#
loop_
_entity.id
_entity.type
_entity.pdbx_description
1 polymer ?
#
loop_
_entity_poly.entity_id
_entity_poly.type
_entity_poly.pdbx_seq_one_letter_code
_entity_poly.pdbx_strand_id
1 'polypeptide(L)'
;MNFEIPVLLTTKAMPRARDSSEAIYNRCIVIEMTNVVEEHEARAARVSLGLPADSLVGEAMAAMEGPGILNWAMDGLDRLRARGRYDPPASVREANRRFRDDNNTVAAWMSAAVEKDPCCKVSRNDLRCSFNGWQREEMGAEARAWGGRQFFLQVRRLAPYANVDGSQADDGERFIWGVRMTSAGLRFWEDHRLEPLSNGTKGYSSREQDVNRYHDGVSGSETSRRTEF
;
A
#
# COMPACT_ATOMS: atom_id res chain seq x y z
N MET A 1 -9.86 16.48 -13.01
CA MET A 1 -11.22 16.10 -12.57
C MET A 1 -11.22 16.13 -11.05
N ASN A 2 -11.74 17.20 -10.45
CA ASN A 2 -11.87 17.29 -9.00
C ASN A 2 -13.13 16.52 -8.65
N PHE A 3 -13.03 15.42 -7.91
CA PHE A 3 -14.24 14.76 -7.40
C PHE A 3 -14.79 15.64 -6.27
N GLU A 4 -15.71 16.54 -6.61
CA GLU A 4 -16.40 17.41 -5.65
C GLU A 4 -17.44 16.66 -4.82
N ILE A 5 -17.74 15.41 -5.18
CA ILE A 5 -18.76 14.59 -4.52
C ILE A 5 -18.08 13.52 -3.66
N PRO A 6 -18.36 13.47 -2.33
CA PRO A 6 -17.93 12.36 -1.50
C PRO A 6 -18.60 11.07 -1.95
N VAL A 7 -17.83 10.02 -2.17
CA VAL A 7 -18.33 8.70 -2.55
C VAL A 7 -18.44 7.83 -1.30
N LEU A 8 -19.64 7.30 -1.03
CA LEU A 8 -19.86 6.28 -0.01
C LEU A 8 -19.90 4.90 -0.67
N LEU A 9 -19.00 4.01 -0.25
CA LEU A 9 -18.93 2.63 -0.70
C LEU A 9 -19.17 1.72 0.50
N THR A 10 -20.13 0.80 0.39
CA THR A 10 -20.40 -0.23 1.40
C THR A 10 -20.03 -1.60 0.84
N THR A 11 -19.19 -2.34 1.55
CA THR A 11 -18.65 -3.62 1.09
C THR A 11 -18.49 -4.60 2.23
N LYS A 12 -18.69 -5.90 1.97
CA LYS A 12 -18.39 -6.96 2.93
C LYS A 12 -16.91 -7.32 3.01
N ALA A 13 -16.16 -7.07 1.94
CA ALA A 13 -14.73 -7.29 1.85
C ALA A 13 -14.06 -6.03 1.29
N MET A 14 -12.86 -5.72 1.76
CA MET A 14 -12.15 -4.52 1.34
C MET A 14 -11.89 -4.56 -0.17
N PRO A 15 -12.21 -3.47 -0.90
CA PRO A 15 -11.94 -3.42 -2.33
C PRO A 15 -10.43 -3.43 -2.57
N ARG A 16 -9.99 -4.00 -3.69
CA ARG A 16 -8.60 -3.84 -4.13
C ARG A 16 -8.43 -2.49 -4.81
N ALA A 17 -7.48 -1.70 -4.33
CA ALA A 17 -7.08 -0.46 -4.97
C ALA A 17 -6.27 -0.80 -6.23
N ARG A 18 -6.81 -0.48 -7.41
CA ARG A 18 -6.07 -0.60 -8.69
C ARG A 18 -5.04 0.52 -8.86
N ASP A 19 -5.27 1.67 -8.23
CA ASP A 19 -4.33 2.78 -8.22
C ASP A 19 -3.17 2.47 -7.27
N SER A 20 -1.95 2.51 -7.80
CA SER A 20 -0.71 2.24 -7.08
C SER A 20 -0.21 3.42 -6.24
N SER A 21 -0.83 4.59 -6.39
CA SER A 21 -0.43 5.80 -5.69
C SER A 21 -1.03 5.87 -4.29
N GLU A 22 -0.31 6.56 -3.41
CA GLU A 22 -0.78 6.88 -2.06
C GLU A 22 -2.03 7.76 -2.02
N ALA A 23 -2.40 8.35 -3.16
CA ALA A 23 -3.51 9.29 -3.25
C ALA A 23 -4.86 8.65 -2.94
N ILE A 24 -5.04 7.36 -3.24
CA ILE A 24 -6.29 6.65 -2.93
C ILE A 24 -6.45 6.49 -1.40
N TYR A 25 -5.42 6.03 -0.70
CA TYR A 25 -5.47 5.84 0.76
C TYR A 25 -5.64 7.16 1.51
N ASN A 26 -4.98 8.22 1.06
CA ASN A 26 -5.08 9.56 1.67
C ASN A 26 -6.46 10.21 1.51
N ARG A 27 -7.29 9.70 0.58
CA ARG A 27 -8.64 10.19 0.29
C ARG A 27 -9.74 9.26 0.80
N CYS A 28 -9.38 8.16 1.47
CA CYS A 28 -10.33 7.19 2.01
C CYS A 28 -10.45 7.32 3.53
N ILE A 29 -11.68 7.16 4.02
CA ILE A 29 -11.99 6.91 5.43
C ILE A 29 -12.68 5.56 5.49
N VAL A 30 -11.97 4.56 6.02
CA VAL A 30 -12.48 3.20 6.19
C VAL A 30 -13.13 3.12 7.56
N ILE A 31 -14.44 2.90 7.58
CA ILE A 31 -15.22 2.73 8.80
C ILE A 31 -15.71 1.28 8.85
N GLU A 32 -15.14 0.49 9.75
CA GLU A 32 -15.56 -0.89 9.98
C GLU A 32 -16.84 -0.90 10.83
N MET A 33 -17.91 -1.46 10.28
CA MET A 33 -19.16 -1.70 11.01
C MET A 33 -19.07 -3.08 11.66
N THR A 34 -18.64 -3.15 12.93
CA THR A 34 -18.45 -4.41 13.65
C THR A 34 -19.67 -4.85 14.46
N ASN A 35 -20.63 -3.95 14.66
CA ASN A 35 -21.86 -4.29 15.38
C ASN A 35 -22.81 -5.03 14.45
N VAL A 36 -23.21 -6.23 14.83
CA VAL A 36 -24.20 -7.04 14.11
C VAL A 36 -25.51 -6.92 14.87
N VAL A 37 -26.55 -6.44 14.18
CA VAL A 37 -27.90 -6.42 14.72
C VAL A 37 -28.62 -7.65 14.20
N GLU A 38 -28.90 -8.58 15.10
CA GLU A 38 -29.61 -9.82 14.77
C GLU A 38 -31.09 -9.53 14.47
N GLU A 39 -31.74 -10.39 13.68
CA GLU A 39 -33.14 -10.16 13.26
C GLU A 39 -34.12 -10.08 14.45
N HIS A 40 -33.85 -10.82 15.53
CA HIS A 40 -34.68 -10.76 16.73
C HIS A 40 -34.59 -9.40 17.45
N GLU A 41 -33.41 -8.77 17.47
CA GLU A 41 -33.20 -7.43 18.03
C GLU A 41 -33.83 -6.37 17.13
N ALA A 42 -33.63 -6.48 15.81
CA ALA A 42 -34.26 -5.60 14.83
C ALA A 42 -35.78 -5.63 14.94
N ARG A 43 -36.37 -6.83 15.10
CA ARG A 43 -37.81 -7.02 15.32
C ARG A 43 -38.28 -6.36 16.62
N ALA A 44 -37.54 -6.54 17.72
CA ALA A 44 -37.87 -5.90 18.99
C ALA A 44 -37.86 -4.36 18.87
N ALA A 45 -36.87 -3.80 18.16
CA ALA A 45 -36.79 -2.37 17.88
C ALA A 45 -38.00 -1.88 17.07
N ARG A 46 -38.39 -2.58 15.99
CA ARG A 46 -39.58 -2.25 15.20
C ARG A 46 -40.84 -2.21 16.05
N VAL A 47 -41.05 -3.22 16.90
CA VAL A 47 -42.20 -3.28 17.82
C VAL A 47 -42.20 -2.10 18.79
N SER A 48 -41.06 -1.79 19.39
CA SER A 48 -40.95 -0.68 20.34
C SER A 48 -41.24 0.69 19.72
N LEU A 49 -40.95 0.84 18.43
CA LEU A 49 -41.18 2.06 17.64
C LEU A 49 -42.56 2.07 16.96
N GLY A 50 -43.38 1.03 17.14
CA GLY A 50 -44.69 0.92 16.48
C GLY A 50 -44.60 0.75 14.96
N LEU A 51 -43.49 0.24 14.43
CA LEU A 51 -43.25 0.09 13.00
C LEU A 51 -43.79 -1.24 12.45
N PRO A 52 -44.24 -1.28 11.18
CA PRO A 52 -44.55 -2.52 10.49
C PRO A 52 -43.39 -3.51 10.47
N ALA A 53 -43.71 -4.82 10.38
CA ALA A 53 -42.73 -5.90 10.50
C ALA A 53 -41.64 -5.88 9.41
N ASP A 54 -41.98 -5.39 8.23
CA ASP A 54 -41.12 -5.30 7.04
C ASP A 54 -40.41 -3.94 6.90
N SER A 55 -40.63 -3.01 7.82
CA SER A 55 -40.02 -1.68 7.76
C SER A 55 -38.53 -1.69 8.11
N LEU A 56 -37.77 -0.86 7.40
CA LEU A 56 -36.37 -0.59 7.73
C LEU A 56 -36.31 0.42 8.87
N VAL A 57 -35.73 0.02 10.01
CA VAL A 57 -35.58 0.88 11.20
C VAL A 57 -34.84 2.18 10.86
N GLY A 58 -33.84 2.12 9.96
CA GLY A 58 -33.08 3.29 9.52
C GLY A 58 -33.93 4.34 8.80
N GLU A 59 -34.90 3.92 7.97
CA GLU A 59 -35.79 4.85 7.26
C GLU A 59 -36.75 5.54 8.22
N ALA A 60 -37.34 4.78 9.14
CA ALA A 60 -38.19 5.33 10.19
C ALA A 60 -37.42 6.34 11.06
N MET A 61 -36.18 6.02 11.43
CA MET A 61 -35.36 6.91 12.23
C MET A 61 -34.99 8.19 11.48
N ALA A 62 -34.68 8.10 10.18
CA ALA A 62 -34.45 9.28 9.36
C ALA A 62 -35.71 10.16 9.24
N ALA A 63 -36.90 9.57 9.18
CA ALA A 63 -38.16 10.32 9.13
C ALA A 63 -38.51 11.01 10.46
N MET A 64 -38.26 10.34 11.59
CA MET A 64 -38.60 10.84 12.93
C MET A 64 -37.55 11.82 13.48
N GLU A 65 -36.27 11.48 13.35
CA GLU A 65 -35.13 12.18 13.98
C GLU A 65 -34.27 12.94 12.95
N GLY A 66 -34.68 12.98 11.68
CA GLY A 66 -33.96 13.63 10.60
C GLY A 66 -33.47 15.05 10.90
N PRO A 67 -34.31 15.95 11.44
CA PRO A 67 -33.87 17.29 11.85
C PRO A 67 -32.77 17.27 12.92
N GLY A 68 -32.85 16.35 13.89
CA GLY A 68 -31.84 16.19 14.93
C GLY A 68 -30.52 15.67 14.38
N ILE A 69 -30.57 14.65 13.50
CA ILE A 69 -29.42 14.10 12.79
C ILE A 69 -28.73 15.18 11.95
N LEU A 70 -29.52 16.01 11.25
CA LEU A 70 -29.00 17.12 10.45
C LEU A 70 -28.30 18.16 11.33
N ASN A 71 -28.91 18.58 12.44
CA ASN A 71 -28.27 19.53 13.36
C ASN A 71 -26.93 18.99 13.88
N TRP A 72 -26.88 17.70 14.24
CA TRP A 72 -25.64 17.08 14.69
C TRP A 72 -24.58 16.99 13.58
N ALA A 73 -25.01 16.76 12.34
CA ALA A 73 -24.13 16.77 11.16
C ALA A 73 -23.60 18.19 10.87
N MET A 74 -24.41 19.23 11.03
CA MET A 74 -24.01 20.63 10.88
C MET A 74 -22.97 21.03 11.93
N ASP A 75 -23.17 20.66 13.20
CA ASP A 75 -22.16 20.86 14.24
C ASP A 75 -20.85 20.13 13.90
N GLY A 76 -20.95 18.93 13.32
CA GLY A 76 -19.82 18.17 12.81
C GLY A 76 -19.08 18.88 11.68
N LEU A 77 -19.83 19.47 10.74
CA LEU A 77 -19.29 20.24 9.63
C LEU A 77 -18.55 21.49 10.11
N ASP A 78 -19.09 22.20 11.10
CA ASP A 78 -18.43 23.39 11.66
C ASP A 78 -17.11 23.03 12.32
N ARG A 79 -17.07 21.93 13.11
CA ARG A 79 -15.81 21.39 13.66
C ARG A 79 -14.81 21.01 12.57
N LEU A 80 -15.29 20.35 11.50
CA LEU A 80 -14.46 19.94 10.38
C LEU A 80 -13.85 21.15 9.66
N ARG A 81 -14.66 22.18 9.37
CA ARG A 81 -14.23 23.42 8.72
C ARG A 81 -13.24 24.19 9.57
N ALA A 82 -13.49 24.33 10.87
CA ALA A 82 -12.57 24.99 11.79
C ALA A 82 -11.20 24.27 11.86
N ARG A 83 -11.19 22.93 11.79
CA ARG A 83 -9.96 22.13 11.81
C ARG A 83 -9.25 22.04 10.45
N GLY A 84 -10.00 22.18 9.35
CA GLY A 84 -9.51 22.04 7.98
C GLY A 84 -9.17 20.59 7.56
N ARG A 85 -9.45 19.59 8.40
CA ARG A 85 -9.19 18.17 8.13
C ARG A 85 -10.06 17.26 9.00
N TYR A 86 -10.28 16.04 8.53
CA TYR A 86 -10.86 14.97 9.36
C TYR A 86 -9.90 14.60 10.50
N ASP A 87 -10.47 14.25 11.65
CA ASP A 87 -9.75 13.74 12.82
C ASP A 87 -10.37 12.39 13.22
N PRO A 88 -10.09 11.33 12.44
CA PRO A 88 -10.69 10.02 12.65
C PRO A 88 -10.18 9.40 13.96
N PRO A 89 -11.00 8.62 14.69
CA PRO A 89 -10.56 7.90 15.88
C PRO A 89 -9.47 6.87 15.55
N ALA A 90 -8.81 6.34 16.60
CA ALA A 90 -7.71 5.39 16.45
C ALA A 90 -8.09 4.14 15.65
N SER A 91 -9.30 3.61 15.84
CA SER A 91 -9.83 2.46 15.09
C SER A 91 -9.88 2.71 13.59
N VAL A 92 -10.41 3.86 13.16
CA VAL A 92 -10.48 4.25 11.74
C VAL A 92 -9.10 4.47 11.14
N ARG A 93 -8.16 5.06 11.90
CA ARG A 93 -6.75 5.16 11.46
C ARG A 93 -6.10 3.79 11.28
N GLU A 94 -6.44 2.83 12.14
CA GLU A 94 -5.99 1.44 12.01
C GLU A 94 -6.55 0.80 10.74
N ALA A 95 -7.87 0.89 10.54
CA ALA A 95 -8.54 0.33 9.37
C ALA A 95 -7.98 0.91 8.05
N ASN A 96 -7.73 2.22 8.01
CA ASN A 96 -7.05 2.86 6.88
C ASN A 96 -5.62 2.33 6.67
N ARG A 97 -4.87 2.07 7.75
CA ARG A 97 -3.52 1.49 7.66
C ARG A 97 -3.57 0.06 7.11
N ARG A 98 -4.46 -0.78 7.62
CA ARG A 98 -4.69 -2.14 7.10
C ARG A 98 -5.08 -2.13 5.64
N PHE A 99 -6.02 -1.26 5.26
CA PHE A 99 -6.40 -1.10 3.86
C PHE A 99 -5.20 -0.79 2.95
N ARG A 100 -4.30 0.08 3.42
CA ARG A 100 -3.07 0.39 2.70
C ARG A 100 -2.09 -0.79 2.65
N ASP A 101 -1.89 -1.47 3.77
CA ASP A 101 -0.94 -2.57 3.89
C ASP A 101 -1.41 -3.80 3.08
N ASP A 102 -2.70 -4.12 3.10
CA ASP A 102 -3.34 -5.17 2.30
C ASP A 102 -3.22 -4.93 0.79
N ASN A 103 -3.09 -3.66 0.39
CA ASN A 103 -2.88 -3.26 -1.01
C ASN A 103 -1.40 -2.91 -1.31
N ASN A 104 -0.47 -3.22 -0.40
CA ASN A 104 0.96 -2.94 -0.60
C ASN A 104 1.60 -4.02 -1.49
N THR A 105 1.49 -3.80 -2.80
CA THR A 105 2.08 -4.66 -3.84
C THR A 105 3.58 -4.88 -3.70
N VAL A 106 4.34 -3.88 -3.22
CA VAL A 106 5.79 -4.04 -2.98
C VAL A 106 6.05 -4.98 -1.81
N ALA A 107 5.25 -4.91 -0.74
CA ALA A 107 5.36 -5.84 0.39
C ALA A 107 5.04 -7.28 -0.03
N ALA A 108 3.96 -7.47 -0.80
CA ALA A 108 3.58 -8.78 -1.32
C ALA A 108 4.69 -9.38 -2.20
N TRP A 109 5.23 -8.60 -3.14
CA TRP A 109 6.37 -9.03 -3.94
C TRP A 109 7.61 -9.33 -3.10
N MET A 110 8.02 -8.44 -2.19
CA MET A 110 9.22 -8.66 -1.38
C MET A 110 9.12 -9.95 -0.56
N SER A 111 7.94 -10.25 0.00
CA SER A 111 7.72 -11.49 0.73
C SER A 111 7.85 -12.75 -0.13
N ALA A 112 7.57 -12.66 -1.44
CA ALA A 112 7.65 -13.79 -2.36
C ALA A 112 9.02 -13.93 -3.04
N ALA A 113 9.67 -12.79 -3.34
CA ALA A 113 10.78 -12.70 -4.27
C ALA A 113 12.13 -12.36 -3.62
N VAL A 114 12.14 -11.86 -2.38
CA VAL A 114 13.33 -11.30 -1.74
C VAL A 114 13.52 -11.88 -0.34
N GLU A 115 14.75 -12.27 -0.02
CA GLU A 115 15.15 -12.68 1.32
C GLU A 115 16.29 -11.81 1.86
N LYS A 116 16.44 -11.81 3.18
CA LYS A 116 17.54 -11.11 3.85
C LYS A 116 18.82 -11.91 3.70
N ASP A 117 19.86 -11.30 3.13
CA ASP A 117 21.21 -11.88 3.04
C ASP A 117 22.26 -10.77 3.19
N PRO A 118 22.93 -10.65 4.36
CA PRO A 118 23.98 -9.66 4.61
C PRO A 118 25.16 -9.72 3.63
N CYS A 119 25.40 -10.88 3.01
CA CYS A 119 26.55 -11.13 2.13
C CYS A 119 26.19 -10.99 0.64
N CYS A 120 24.98 -10.52 0.33
CA CYS A 120 24.50 -10.37 -1.03
C CYS A 120 24.14 -8.92 -1.34
N LYS A 121 24.36 -8.55 -2.60
CA LYS A 121 23.88 -7.31 -3.19
C LYS A 121 23.19 -7.59 -4.51
N VAL A 122 22.14 -6.83 -4.78
CA VAL A 122 21.35 -6.90 -6.02
C VAL A 122 21.26 -5.50 -6.60
N SER A 123 21.41 -5.35 -7.92
CA SER A 123 21.28 -4.03 -8.55
C SER A 123 19.86 -3.49 -8.36
N ARG A 124 19.71 -2.16 -8.33
CA ARG A 124 18.39 -1.52 -8.33
C ARG A 124 17.58 -1.89 -9.58
N ASN A 125 18.25 -2.05 -10.72
CA ASN A 125 17.55 -2.40 -11.96
C ASN A 125 17.05 -3.85 -11.93
N ASP A 126 17.82 -4.79 -11.37
CA ASP A 126 17.42 -6.18 -11.22
C ASP A 126 16.22 -6.34 -10.26
N LEU A 127 16.23 -5.66 -9.12
CA LEU A 127 15.08 -5.68 -8.20
C LEU A 127 13.81 -5.13 -8.86
N ARG A 128 13.92 -4.04 -9.62
CA ARG A 128 12.76 -3.52 -10.36
C ARG A 128 12.34 -4.42 -11.51
N CYS A 129 13.29 -5.09 -12.17
CA CYS A 129 13.01 -6.07 -13.21
C CYS A 129 12.14 -7.20 -12.65
N SER A 130 12.57 -7.80 -11.53
CA SER A 130 11.80 -8.82 -10.81
C SER A 130 10.43 -8.32 -10.37
N PHE A 131 10.34 -7.13 -9.78
CA PHE A 131 9.05 -6.56 -9.37
C PHE A 131 8.08 -6.40 -10.55
N ASN A 132 8.56 -5.87 -11.68
CA ASN A 132 7.72 -5.72 -12.87
C ASN A 132 7.24 -7.06 -13.43
N GLY A 133 8.07 -8.11 -13.34
CA GLY A 133 7.68 -9.47 -13.73
C GLY A 133 6.60 -10.05 -12.83
N TRP A 134 6.76 -9.89 -11.52
CA TRP A 134 5.74 -10.29 -10.54
C TRP A 134 4.42 -9.54 -10.76
N GLN A 135 4.47 -8.22 -11.01
CA GLN A 135 3.27 -7.44 -11.30
C GLN A 135 2.51 -7.96 -12.52
N ARG A 136 3.24 -8.45 -13.52
CA ARG A 136 2.64 -9.05 -14.71
C ARG A 136 1.95 -10.38 -14.40
N GLU A 137 2.54 -11.21 -13.56
CA GLU A 137 1.93 -12.47 -13.12
C GLU A 137 0.64 -12.19 -12.34
N GLU A 138 0.66 -11.22 -11.42
CA GLU A 138 -0.50 -10.91 -10.56
C GLU A 138 -1.62 -10.13 -11.25
N MET A 139 -1.28 -9.23 -12.18
CA MET A 139 -2.25 -8.29 -12.79
C MET A 139 -2.50 -8.54 -14.29
N GLY A 140 -1.76 -9.46 -14.91
CA GLY A 140 -1.89 -9.79 -16.33
C GLY A 140 -1.76 -8.57 -17.24
N ALA A 141 -2.72 -8.42 -18.16
CA ALA A 141 -2.74 -7.34 -19.16
C ALA A 141 -2.85 -5.92 -18.57
N GLU A 142 -3.27 -5.78 -17.30
CA GLU A 142 -3.38 -4.48 -16.63
C GLU A 142 -2.05 -4.02 -15.99
N ALA A 143 -1.01 -4.86 -15.97
CA ALA A 143 0.26 -4.55 -15.34
C ALA A 143 0.96 -3.31 -15.96
N ARG A 144 1.44 -2.41 -15.09
CA ARG A 144 2.17 -1.20 -15.48
C ARG A 144 3.44 -1.06 -14.66
N ALA A 145 4.56 -0.76 -15.31
CA ALA A 145 5.83 -0.54 -14.65
C ALA A 145 5.77 0.67 -13.70
N TRP A 146 6.22 0.49 -12.47
CA TRP A 146 6.30 1.57 -11.49
C TRP A 146 7.52 2.45 -11.68
N GLY A 147 7.39 3.75 -11.38
CA GLY A 147 8.53 4.66 -11.29
C GLY A 147 9.48 4.28 -10.15
N GLY A 148 10.79 4.24 -10.42
CA GLY A 148 11.79 3.75 -9.47
C GLY A 148 11.81 4.49 -8.12
N ARG A 149 11.52 5.80 -8.11
CA ARG A 149 11.47 6.59 -6.86
C ARG A 149 10.47 6.01 -5.86
N GLN A 150 9.22 5.76 -6.27
CA GLN A 150 8.17 5.26 -5.37
C GLN A 150 8.46 3.82 -4.93
N PHE A 151 8.92 2.98 -5.85
CA PHE A 151 9.32 1.61 -5.53
C PHE A 151 10.38 1.57 -4.42
N PHE A 152 11.47 2.33 -4.56
CA PHE A 152 12.55 2.30 -3.56
C PHE A 152 12.22 3.03 -2.25
N LEU A 153 11.27 3.97 -2.25
CA LEU A 153 10.72 4.51 -1.00
C LEU A 153 10.06 3.40 -0.17
N GLN A 154 9.30 2.51 -0.81
CA GLN A 154 8.65 1.37 -0.15
C GLN A 154 9.66 0.29 0.25
N VAL A 155 10.60 -0.09 -0.63
CA VAL A 155 11.66 -1.06 -0.29
C VAL A 155 12.44 -0.61 0.93
N ARG A 156 12.81 0.67 1.04
CA ARG A 156 13.49 1.22 2.23
C ARG A 156 12.66 1.11 3.51
N ARG A 157 11.34 1.27 3.41
CA ARG A 157 10.43 1.12 4.55
C ARG A 157 10.29 -0.34 4.98
N LEU A 158 10.27 -1.26 4.02
CA LEU A 158 10.02 -2.69 4.24
C LEU A 158 11.29 -3.47 4.61
N ALA A 159 12.46 -3.04 4.13
CA ALA A 159 13.76 -3.62 4.45
C ALA A 159 14.68 -2.60 5.13
N PRO A 160 14.40 -2.17 6.37
CA PRO A 160 15.26 -1.25 7.12
C PRO A 160 16.65 -1.84 7.42
N TYR A 161 16.80 -3.17 7.27
CA TYR A 161 18.08 -3.88 7.40
C TYR A 161 18.94 -3.79 6.14
N ALA A 162 18.39 -3.37 5.01
CA ALA A 162 19.08 -3.30 3.73
C ALA A 162 19.62 -1.89 3.49
N ASN A 163 20.81 -1.78 2.91
CA ASN A 163 21.34 -0.52 2.45
C ASN A 163 20.76 -0.21 1.06
N VAL A 164 19.65 0.55 1.04
CA VAL A 164 18.89 0.89 -0.18
C VAL A 164 19.44 2.11 -0.92
N ASP A 165 20.18 2.97 -0.22
CA ASP A 165 20.74 4.19 -0.81
C ASP A 165 21.89 3.87 -1.77
N GLY A 166 22.55 2.73 -1.56
CA GLY A 166 23.55 2.17 -2.46
C GLY A 166 24.87 2.93 -2.40
N SER A 167 25.97 2.22 -2.24
CA SER A 167 27.24 2.72 -2.77
C SER A 167 27.12 2.68 -4.30
N GLN A 168 27.54 3.76 -4.97
CA GLN A 168 27.81 3.67 -6.40
C GLN A 168 28.95 2.66 -6.58
N ALA A 169 28.80 1.70 -7.50
CA ALA A 169 29.95 1.00 -8.05
C ALA A 169 30.70 1.96 -8.99
N ASP A 170 31.95 1.64 -9.31
CA ASP A 170 32.84 2.46 -10.17
C ASP A 170 32.26 2.73 -11.58
N ASP A 171 31.26 1.96 -12.01
CA ASP A 171 30.56 2.08 -13.30
C ASP A 171 29.25 2.90 -13.25
N GLY A 172 28.88 3.43 -12.07
CA GLY A 172 27.66 4.20 -11.86
C GLY A 172 26.40 3.35 -11.58
N GLU A 173 26.49 2.03 -11.57
CA GLU A 173 25.41 1.14 -11.15
C GLU A 173 25.18 1.24 -9.63
N ARG A 174 23.91 1.20 -9.21
CA ARG A 174 23.51 1.30 -7.80
C ARG A 174 23.01 -0.04 -7.28
N PHE A 175 23.58 -0.48 -6.17
CA PHE A 175 23.23 -1.74 -5.53
C PHE A 175 22.44 -1.54 -4.24
N ILE A 176 21.60 -2.52 -3.94
CA ILE A 176 21.00 -2.72 -2.61
C ILE A 176 21.67 -3.95 -1.99
N TRP A 177 22.10 -3.81 -0.75
CA TRP A 177 22.96 -4.74 -0.05
C TRP A 177 22.26 -5.17 1.24
N GLY A 178 22.45 -6.43 1.62
CA GLY A 178 21.66 -7.06 2.69
C GLY A 178 20.42 -7.80 2.18
N VAL A 179 20.27 -7.97 0.87
CA VAL A 179 19.15 -8.66 0.22
C VAL A 179 19.66 -9.62 -0.84
N ARG A 180 18.93 -10.73 -1.01
CA ARG A 180 19.11 -11.70 -2.08
C ARG A 180 17.77 -11.93 -2.76
N MET A 181 17.80 -12.12 -4.07
CA MET A 181 16.63 -12.55 -4.82
C MET A 181 16.47 -14.07 -4.73
N THR A 182 15.28 -14.51 -4.32
CA THR A 182 14.94 -15.94 -4.21
C THR A 182 14.77 -16.55 -5.61
N SER A 183 14.63 -17.88 -5.69
CA SER A 183 14.32 -18.55 -6.97
C SER A 183 13.04 -18.04 -7.63
N ALA A 184 12.01 -17.71 -6.82
CA ALA A 184 10.80 -17.07 -7.35
C ALA A 184 11.10 -15.67 -7.88
N GLY A 185 11.91 -14.88 -7.16
CA GLY A 185 12.36 -13.57 -7.61
C GLY A 185 13.14 -13.60 -8.92
N LEU A 186 14.02 -14.59 -9.10
CA LEU A 186 14.80 -14.81 -10.33
C LEU A 186 13.90 -15.22 -11.49
N ARG A 187 12.87 -16.03 -11.24
CA ARG A 187 11.84 -16.34 -12.25
C ARG A 187 11.12 -15.07 -12.71
N PHE A 188 10.62 -14.24 -11.78
CA PHE A 188 9.95 -12.98 -12.16
C PHE A 188 10.89 -12.05 -12.94
N TRP A 189 12.17 -12.00 -12.56
CA TRP A 189 13.17 -11.23 -13.29
C TRP A 189 13.35 -11.73 -14.72
N GLU A 190 13.44 -13.04 -14.93
CA GLU A 190 13.55 -13.66 -16.25
C GLU A 190 12.30 -13.41 -17.09
N ASP A 191 11.11 -13.56 -16.48
CA ASP A 191 9.83 -13.29 -17.11
C ASP A 191 9.72 -11.86 -17.64
N HIS A 192 10.14 -10.86 -16.86
CA HIS A 192 10.16 -9.47 -17.32
C HIS A 192 11.25 -9.21 -18.35
N ARG A 193 12.39 -9.90 -18.27
CA ARG A 193 13.49 -9.79 -19.24
C ARG A 193 13.05 -10.27 -20.62
N LEU A 194 12.33 -11.39 -20.68
CA LEU A 194 11.81 -11.97 -21.92
C LEU A 194 10.66 -11.15 -22.50
N GLU A 195 9.78 -10.66 -21.64
CA GLU A 195 8.59 -9.93 -22.05
C GLU A 195 8.36 -8.68 -21.17
N PRO A 196 9.08 -7.59 -21.46
CA PRO A 196 9.05 -6.38 -20.64
C PRO A 196 7.70 -5.66 -20.69
N LEU A 197 7.24 -5.18 -19.54
CA LEU A 197 6.15 -4.20 -19.48
C LEU A 197 6.52 -2.93 -20.27
N SER A 198 5.52 -2.26 -20.82
CA SER A 198 5.68 -0.94 -21.42
C SER A 198 6.24 0.06 -20.39
N ASN A 199 7.30 0.78 -20.76
CA ASN A 199 8.10 1.63 -19.85
C ASN A 199 8.73 0.89 -18.66
N GLY A 200 8.93 -0.42 -18.81
CA GLY A 200 9.68 -1.26 -17.88
C GLY A 200 11.10 -0.77 -17.65
N THR A 201 11.68 -1.23 -16.55
CA THR A 201 13.08 -0.95 -16.21
C THR A 201 13.99 -1.53 -17.30
N LYS A 202 15.10 -0.86 -17.58
CA LYS A 202 16.16 -1.32 -18.47
C LYS A 202 17.48 -1.33 -17.71
N GLY A 203 18.52 -1.95 -18.28
CA GLY A 203 19.86 -1.99 -17.67
C GLY A 203 19.92 -2.88 -16.43
N TYR A 204 19.09 -3.92 -16.38
CA TYR A 204 19.25 -5.06 -15.49
C TYR A 204 20.37 -5.98 -16.02
N SER A 205 20.82 -6.90 -15.19
CA SER A 205 21.87 -7.86 -15.52
C SER A 205 21.52 -8.70 -16.76
N SER A 206 22.53 -9.20 -17.47
CA SER A 206 22.29 -9.98 -18.70
C SER A 206 22.05 -11.46 -18.42
N ARG A 207 22.52 -11.98 -17.28
CA ARG A 207 22.43 -13.39 -16.88
C ARG A 207 21.96 -13.49 -15.42
N GLU A 208 21.22 -14.54 -15.11
CA GLU A 208 20.68 -14.80 -13.77
C GLU A 208 21.78 -14.84 -12.70
N GLN A 209 22.92 -15.47 -13.03
CA GLN A 209 24.09 -15.58 -12.16
C GLN A 209 24.69 -14.21 -11.76
N ASP A 210 24.43 -13.16 -12.53
CA ASP A 210 24.96 -11.82 -12.27
C ASP A 210 24.01 -11.00 -11.39
N VAL A 211 22.84 -11.53 -11.05
CA VAL A 211 21.82 -10.79 -10.29
C VAL A 211 22.13 -10.77 -8.79
N ASN A 212 22.37 -11.95 -8.21
CA ASN A 212 22.76 -12.09 -6.81
C ASN A 212 24.29 -12.02 -6.69
N ARG A 213 24.83 -10.80 -6.52
CA ARG A 213 26.27 -10.59 -6.44
C ARG A 213 26.75 -10.67 -4.99
N TYR A 214 27.91 -11.29 -4.78
CA TYR A 214 28.53 -11.31 -3.46
C TYR A 214 28.92 -9.90 -2.99
N HIS A 215 28.78 -9.67 -1.69
CA HIS A 215 29.21 -8.48 -1.00
C HIS A 215 29.88 -8.89 0.31
N ASP A 216 31.12 -8.45 0.53
CA ASP A 216 31.96 -8.86 1.66
C ASP A 216 31.53 -8.28 3.01
N GLY A 217 30.63 -7.30 3.03
CA GLY A 217 30.10 -6.70 4.25
C GLY A 217 31.04 -5.67 4.91
N VAL A 218 32.22 -5.40 4.34
CA VAL A 218 33.30 -4.61 4.99
C VAL A 218 33.49 -3.21 4.39
N SER A 219 32.51 -2.67 3.69
CA SER A 219 32.63 -1.33 3.09
C SER A 219 31.63 -0.35 3.68
N GLY A 220 31.93 0.24 4.85
CA GLY A 220 31.09 1.30 5.40
C GLY A 220 31.30 1.74 6.84
N SER A 221 32.54 1.87 7.35
CA SER A 221 32.75 2.65 8.58
C SER A 221 34.08 3.42 8.61
N GLU A 222 34.50 4.03 7.50
CA GLU A 222 35.64 4.96 7.56
C GLU A 222 35.68 5.92 6.36
N THR A 223 34.76 6.90 6.32
CA THR A 223 35.02 8.13 5.56
C THR A 223 34.31 9.33 6.22
N SER A 224 35.13 10.10 6.94
CA SER A 224 35.05 11.56 7.11
C SER A 224 33.98 12.16 8.04
N ARG A 225 34.20 12.05 9.35
CA ARG A 225 34.10 13.23 10.22
C ARG A 225 35.44 13.94 10.21
N ARG A 226 35.66 14.78 9.19
CA ARG A 226 36.70 15.80 9.23
C ARG A 226 36.01 17.12 9.57
N THR A 227 35.71 17.27 10.86
CA THR A 227 35.56 18.59 11.47
C THR A 227 36.97 19.07 11.73
N GLU A 228 37.50 19.88 10.82
CA GLU A 228 38.62 20.77 11.13
C GLU A 228 38.05 22.12 11.58
N PHE A 229 38.81 22.73 12.48
CA PHE A 229 38.54 23.88 13.34
C PHE A 229 38.16 25.17 12.61
#